data_AF-A0A392PZS7-F1
#
_entry.id   AF-A0A392PZS7-F1
#
_cell.length_a   1.000
_cell.length_b   1.000
_cell.length_c   1.000
_cell.angle_alpha   90.00
_cell.angle_beta   90.00
_cell.angle_gamma   90.00
#
_symmetry.space_group_name_H-M   'P 1'
#
loop_
_entity.id
_entity.type
_entity.pdbx_description
1 polymer ?
#
loop_
_entity_poly.entity_id
_entity_poly.type
_entity_poly.pdbx_seq_one_letter_code
_entity_poly.pdbx_strand_id
1 'polypeptide(L)'
;MPCAHAVAALLSCRQNVHRFTESCFTVATYRKTYSQTIHPIPDKSLWKELSEGDANVSQALEVIINPPKSLRPPGRPRKKRVRAEDRGRVKRVVHCSRCNQTGHFRTTCAAPI
;
A
#
# COMPACT_ATOMS: atom_id res chain seq x y z
N MET A 1 18.74 1.66 -4.01
CA MET A 1 19.25 1.05 -2.76
C MET A 1 19.17 -0.47 -2.84
N PRO A 2 20.22 -1.23 -2.51
CA PRO A 2 20.18 -2.68 -2.42
C PRO A 2 19.18 -3.15 -1.34
N CYS A 3 18.54 -4.30 -1.57
CA CYS A 3 17.64 -4.90 -0.58
C CYS A 3 18.44 -5.49 0.61
N ALA A 4 17.75 -5.83 1.70
CA ALA A 4 18.40 -6.39 2.89
C ALA A 4 19.26 -7.64 2.58
N HIS A 5 18.78 -8.53 1.71
CA HIS A 5 19.55 -9.71 1.29
C HIS A 5 20.81 -9.34 0.51
N ALA A 6 20.72 -8.37 -0.40
CA ALA A 6 21.87 -7.90 -1.18
C ALA A 6 22.90 -7.22 -0.26
N VAL A 7 22.46 -6.42 0.72
CA VAL A 7 23.34 -5.83 1.73
C VAL A 7 24.07 -6.93 2.52
N ALA A 8 23.35 -7.94 3.01
CA ALA A 8 23.96 -9.04 3.76
C ALA A 8 25.00 -9.81 2.93
N ALA A 9 24.69 -10.12 1.65
CA ALA A 9 25.61 -10.78 0.75
C ALA A 9 26.89 -9.93 0.52
N LEU A 10 26.73 -8.64 0.24
CA LEU A 10 27.86 -7.71 0.04
C LEU A 10 28.76 -7.62 1.28
N LEU A 11 28.17 -7.54 2.48
CA LEU A 11 28.92 -7.52 3.74
C LEU A 11 29.69 -8.82 3.96
N SER A 12 29.08 -9.98 3.64
CA SER A 12 29.75 -11.28 3.74
C SER A 12 30.97 -11.40 2.82
N CYS A 13 30.90 -10.76 1.64
CA CYS A 13 32.00 -10.67 0.69
C CYS A 13 33.01 -9.55 1.01
N ARG A 14 32.92 -8.89 2.17
CA ARG A 14 33.74 -7.73 2.57
C ARG A 14 33.71 -6.57 1.55
N GLN A 15 32.60 -6.42 0.85
CA GLN A 15 32.40 -5.32 -0.10
C GLN A 15 31.78 -4.10 0.58
N ASN A 16 32.11 -2.92 0.05
CA ASN A 16 31.49 -1.67 0.50
C ASN A 16 30.09 -1.53 -0.13
N VAL A 17 29.05 -1.59 0.70
CA VAL A 17 27.64 -1.52 0.28
C VAL A 17 27.31 -0.20 -0.44
N HIS A 18 27.93 0.91 -0.05
CA HIS A 18 27.66 2.23 -0.62
C HIS A 18 28.10 2.35 -2.08
N ARG A 19 28.99 1.48 -2.57
CA ARG A 19 29.33 1.43 -4.01
C ARG A 19 28.19 0.89 -4.89
N PHE A 20 27.22 0.22 -4.27
CA PHE A 20 26.05 -0.38 -4.95
C PHE A 20 24.78 0.44 -4.72
N THR A 21 24.92 1.69 -4.28
CA THR A 21 23.81 2.63 -4.07
C THR A 21 23.89 3.76 -5.08
N GLU A 22 22.77 4.06 -5.74
CA GLU A 22 22.67 5.24 -6.63
C GLU A 22 23.00 6.54 -5.87
N SER A 23 23.62 7.49 -6.58
CA SER A 23 24.11 8.75 -6.01
C SER A 23 23.00 9.62 -5.40
N CYS A 24 21.75 9.44 -5.84
CA CYS A 24 20.58 10.14 -5.33
C CYS A 24 20.24 9.79 -3.87
N PHE A 25 20.73 8.66 -3.35
CA PHE A 25 20.49 8.25 -1.95
C PHE A 25 21.58 8.71 -0.98
N THR A 26 22.53 9.54 -1.41
CA THR A 26 23.56 10.09 -0.51
C THR A 26 23.04 11.26 0.31
N VAL A 27 23.58 11.44 1.52
CA VAL A 27 23.26 12.60 2.39
C VAL A 27 23.59 13.92 1.69
N ALA A 28 24.68 13.96 0.91
CA ALA A 28 25.05 15.12 0.14
C ALA A 28 23.96 15.50 -0.89
N THR A 29 23.47 14.52 -1.65
CA THR A 29 22.38 14.75 -2.60
C THR A 29 21.09 15.16 -1.90
N TYR A 30 20.71 14.49 -0.81
CA TYR A 30 19.54 14.89 -0.02
C TYR A 30 19.61 16.35 0.43
N ARG A 31 20.73 16.76 1.04
CA ARG A 31 20.94 18.16 1.45
C ARG A 31 20.91 19.13 0.29
N LYS A 32 21.47 18.74 -0.87
CA LYS A 32 21.46 19.55 -2.08
C LYS A 32 20.06 19.71 -2.66
N THR A 33 19.24 18.65 -2.64
CA THR A 33 17.85 18.67 -3.13
C THR A 33 16.98 19.62 -2.29
N TYR A 34 17.18 19.64 -0.97
CA TYR A 34 16.42 20.47 -0.04
C TYR A 34 17.20 21.71 0.44
N SER A 35 18.23 22.14 -0.29
CA SER A 35 19.02 23.32 0.10
C SER A 35 18.25 24.63 -0.12
N GLN A 36 17.27 24.60 -1.02
CA GLN A 36 16.42 25.75 -1.33
C GLN A 36 15.24 25.84 -0.36
N THR A 37 14.70 27.06 -0.23
CA THR A 37 13.55 27.30 0.63
C THR A 37 12.32 26.64 0.05
N ILE A 38 11.64 25.81 0.84
CA ILE A 38 10.31 25.28 0.49
C ILE A 38 9.31 26.39 0.80
N HIS A 39 8.77 27.01 -0.23
CA HIS A 39 7.76 28.05 -0.07
C HIS A 39 6.45 27.45 0.46
N PRO A 40 5.79 28.09 1.43
CA PRO A 40 4.47 27.65 1.87
C PRO A 40 3.48 27.73 0.71
N ILE A 41 2.56 26.77 0.67
CA ILE A 41 1.48 26.79 -0.31
C ILE A 41 0.58 27.99 0.05
N PRO A 42 0.37 28.95 -0.87
CA PRO A 42 -0.48 30.10 -0.60
C PRO A 42 -1.94 29.68 -0.42
N ASP A 43 -2.75 30.55 0.20
CA ASP A 43 -4.19 30.30 0.31
C ASP A 43 -4.82 30.12 -1.09
N LYS A 44 -5.89 29.33 -1.17
CA LYS A 44 -6.58 29.04 -2.42
C LYS A 44 -7.03 30.32 -3.13
N SER A 45 -7.37 31.38 -2.40
CA SER A 45 -7.77 32.66 -3.00
C SER A 45 -6.64 33.36 -3.78
N LEU A 46 -5.38 33.01 -3.49
CA LEU A 46 -4.18 33.57 -4.13
C LEU A 46 -3.64 32.67 -5.24
N TRP A 47 -4.26 31.51 -5.46
CA TRP A 47 -3.90 30.67 -6.59
C TRP A 47 -4.31 31.43 -7.84
N LYS A 48 -3.33 31.75 -8.70
CA LYS A 48 -3.65 32.27 -10.02
C LYS A 48 -4.48 31.20 -10.72
N GLU A 49 -5.77 31.45 -10.91
CA GLU A 49 -6.50 30.80 -11.97
C GLU A 49 -5.71 31.10 -13.25
N LEU A 50 -5.30 30.04 -13.95
CA LEU A 50 -4.62 30.14 -15.23
C LEU A 50 -5.62 30.74 -16.23
N SER A 51 -5.83 32.04 -16.15
CA SER A 51 -6.55 32.79 -17.16
C SER A 51 -5.66 32.81 -18.40
N GLU A 52 -6.25 32.34 -19.50
CA GLU A 52 -5.84 32.22 -20.90
C GLU A 52 -4.90 33.29 -21.52
N GLY A 53 -4.33 34.22 -20.76
CA GLY A 53 -3.61 35.40 -21.27
C GLY A 53 -2.16 35.59 -20.84
N ASP A 54 -1.53 34.68 -20.08
CA ASP A 54 -0.10 34.80 -19.76
C ASP A 54 0.75 34.15 -20.87
N ALA A 55 1.42 34.96 -21.69
CA ALA A 55 2.19 34.51 -22.87
C ALA A 55 3.40 33.59 -22.55
N ASN A 56 3.78 33.47 -21.27
CA ASN A 56 4.80 32.52 -20.79
C ASN A 56 4.20 31.22 -20.22
N VAL A 57 2.87 31.10 -20.17
CA VAL A 57 2.10 29.95 -19.67
C VAL A 57 1.56 29.10 -20.84
N SER A 58 1.84 29.49 -22.09
CA SER A 58 1.45 28.76 -23.31
C SER A 58 2.06 27.35 -23.45
N GLN A 59 2.92 26.91 -22.52
CA GLN A 59 3.48 25.55 -22.49
C GLN A 59 2.89 24.67 -21.39
N ALA A 60 2.03 25.20 -20.52
CA ALA A 60 1.16 24.42 -19.64
C ALA A 60 -0.18 24.14 -20.35
N LEU A 61 -0.12 23.90 -21.66
CA LEU A 61 -1.19 23.26 -22.42
C LEU A 61 -1.65 22.05 -21.61
N GLU A 62 -2.93 22.05 -21.28
CA GLU A 62 -3.70 20.97 -20.67
C GLU A 62 -3.02 19.61 -20.83
N VAL A 63 -2.18 19.24 -19.85
CA VAL A 63 -1.60 17.90 -19.84
C VAL A 63 -2.75 16.98 -19.48
N ILE A 64 -3.37 16.39 -20.48
CA ILE A 64 -4.39 15.36 -20.29
C ILE A 64 -3.69 14.16 -19.67
N ILE A 65 -3.76 14.07 -18.34
CA ILE A 65 -3.23 12.93 -17.59
C ILE A 65 -4.21 11.77 -17.78
N ASN A 66 -3.92 10.94 -18.77
CA ASN A 66 -4.66 9.70 -18.99
C ASN A 66 -4.34 8.69 -17.88
N PRO A 67 -5.33 7.92 -17.39
CA PRO A 67 -5.08 6.84 -16.46
C PRO A 67 -4.12 5.81 -17.08
N PRO A 68 -3.27 5.16 -16.28
CA PRO A 68 -2.40 4.11 -16.78
C PRO A 68 -3.25 3.02 -17.45
N LYS A 69 -2.86 2.64 -18.67
CA LYS A 69 -3.57 1.62 -19.48
C LYS A 69 -3.46 0.21 -18.87
N SER A 70 -2.73 0.02 -17.77
CA SER A 70 -2.57 -1.28 -17.14
C SER A 70 -3.82 -1.64 -16.34
N LEU A 71 -4.57 -2.62 -16.84
CA LEU A 71 -5.52 -3.35 -16.02
C LEU A 71 -4.75 -4.11 -14.94
N ARG A 72 -5.29 -4.15 -13.72
CA ARG A 72 -4.73 -5.03 -12.68
C ARG A 72 -4.71 -6.45 -13.24
N PRO A 73 -3.55 -7.15 -13.22
CA PRO A 73 -3.51 -8.54 -13.65
C PRO A 73 -4.51 -9.33 -12.80
N PRO A 74 -5.15 -10.37 -13.36
CA PRO A 74 -6.05 -11.22 -12.61
C PRO A 74 -5.34 -11.66 -11.32
N GLY A 75 -5.99 -11.40 -10.18
CA GLY A 75 -5.45 -11.76 -8.88
C GLY A 75 -5.08 -13.24 -8.86
N ARG A 76 -4.12 -13.60 -8.00
CA ARG A 76 -3.68 -15.00 -7.84
C ARG A 76 -4.91 -15.91 -7.75
N PRO A 77 -5.05 -16.92 -8.62
CA PRO A 77 -6.13 -17.89 -8.53
C PRO A 77 -6.20 -18.43 -7.11
N ARG A 78 -7.41 -18.51 -6.53
CA ARG A 78 -7.60 -19.10 -5.21
C ARG A 78 -6.97 -20.48 -5.22
N LYS A 79 -5.89 -20.67 -4.44
CA LYS A 79 -5.37 -22.01 -4.18
C LYS A 79 -6.53 -22.82 -3.58
N LYS A 80 -6.93 -23.91 -4.23
CA LYS A 80 -7.79 -24.91 -3.59
C LYS A 80 -7.02 -25.39 -2.36
N ARG A 81 -7.36 -24.89 -1.18
CA ARG A 81 -6.86 -25.45 0.07
C ARG A 81 -7.38 -26.88 0.09
N VAL A 82 -6.50 -27.86 -0.13
CA VAL A 82 -6.74 -29.23 0.30
C VAL A 82 -6.94 -29.11 1.80
N ARG A 83 -8.16 -29.33 2.28
CA ARG A 83 -8.40 -29.45 3.71
C ARG A 83 -7.57 -30.66 4.14
N ALA A 84 -6.60 -30.45 5.03
CA ALA A 84 -6.06 -31.55 5.81
C ALA A 84 -7.26 -32.27 6.41
N GLU A 85 -7.30 -33.60 6.27
CA GLU A 85 -8.41 -34.41 6.74
C GLU A 85 -8.75 -34.01 8.17
N ASP A 86 -10.03 -33.79 8.45
CA ASP A 86 -10.57 -33.23 9.70
C ASP A 86 -10.48 -34.24 10.87
N ARG A 87 -9.44 -35.09 10.87
CA ARG A 87 -9.15 -36.10 11.89
C ARG A 87 -8.51 -35.38 13.08
N GLY A 88 -9.34 -34.81 13.94
CA GLY A 88 -8.92 -34.30 15.25
C GLY A 88 -9.38 -32.90 15.61
N ARG A 89 -10.19 -32.22 14.79
CA ARG A 89 -10.74 -30.92 15.17
C ARG A 89 -11.87 -31.12 16.19
N VAL A 90 -11.60 -30.77 17.45
CA VAL A 90 -12.64 -30.65 18.48
C VAL A 90 -13.68 -29.65 17.99
N LYS A 91 -14.87 -30.14 17.65
CA LYS A 91 -15.99 -29.27 17.26
C LYS A 91 -16.40 -28.49 18.50
N ARG A 92 -16.33 -27.15 18.43
CA ARG A 92 -16.84 -26.30 19.50
C ARG A 92 -18.35 -26.53 19.64
N VAL A 93 -18.80 -26.75 20.88
CA VAL A 93 -20.22 -26.87 21.19
C VAL A 93 -20.89 -25.51 20.99
N VAL A 94 -21.91 -25.49 20.14
CA VAL A 94 -22.72 -24.29 19.90
C VAL A 94 -23.67 -24.10 21.06
N HIS A 95 -23.67 -22.91 21.66
CA HIS A 95 -24.61 -22.50 22.70
C HIS A 95 -25.52 -21.41 22.14
N CYS A 96 -26.83 -21.56 22.32
CA CYS A 96 -27.80 -20.58 21.89
C CYS A 96 -27.79 -19.38 22.84
N SER A 97 -27.51 -18.17 22.35
CA SER A 97 -27.49 -16.95 23.17
C SER A 97 -28.86 -16.48 23.68
N ARG A 98 -29.93 -17.21 23.38
CA ARG A 98 -31.29 -16.90 23.80
C ARG A 98 -31.78 -17.81 24.93
N CYS A 99 -31.71 -19.13 24.74
CA CYS A 99 -32.14 -20.10 25.75
C CYS A 99 -30.96 -20.74 26.50
N ASN A 100 -29.72 -20.38 26.17
CA ASN A 100 -28.48 -20.93 26.72
C ASN A 100 -28.32 -22.46 26.57
N GLN A 101 -29.17 -23.11 25.78
CA GLN A 101 -29.07 -24.53 25.48
C GLN A 101 -28.11 -24.80 24.32
N THR A 102 -27.52 -25.99 24.31
CA THR A 102 -26.58 -26.40 23.28
C THR A 102 -27.28 -26.97 22.03
N GLY A 103 -26.59 -26.97 20.89
CA GLY A 103 -27.01 -27.71 19.69
C GLY A 103 -27.78 -26.90 18.65
N HIS A 104 -28.04 -25.61 18.89
CA HIS A 104 -28.68 -24.73 17.91
C HIS A 104 -28.20 -23.28 18.05
N PHE A 105 -28.38 -22.49 16.99
CA PHE A 105 -28.08 -21.07 17.01
C PHE A 105 -29.29 -20.25 17.43
N ARG A 106 -29.09 -18.99 17.86
CA ARG A 106 -30.19 -18.07 18.19
C ARG A 106 -31.24 -17.96 17.08
N THR A 107 -30.81 -18.02 15.82
CA THR A 107 -31.67 -17.91 14.63
C THR A 107 -32.57 -19.13 14.42
N THR A 108 -32.22 -20.29 14.98
CA THR A 108 -32.99 -21.54 14.85
C THR A 108 -33.59 -21.96 16.19
N CYS A 109 -33.72 -21.03 17.14
CA CYS A 109 -34.21 -21.31 18.48
C CYS A 109 -35.75 -21.32 18.52
N ALA A 110 -36.33 -22.46 18.92
CA ALA A 110 -37.77 -22.67 19.05
C ALA A 110 -38.35 -22.25 20.41
N ALA A 111 -37.53 -21.70 21.32
CA ALA A 111 -38.05 -21.11 22.56
C ALA A 111 -39.04 -19.97 22.22
N PRO A 112 -40.02 -19.65 23.09
CA PRO A 112 -40.83 -18.43 22.99
C PRO A 112 -39.99 -17.18 23.32
N ILE A 113 -40.32 -16.03 22.71
CA ILE A 113 -39.57 -14.77 22.87
C ILE A 113 -39.96 -14.16 24.21
#